data_AF-A6QVH6-F1
#
_entry.id   AF-A6QVH6-F1
#
_cell.length_a   1.000
_cell.length_b   1.000
_cell.length_c   1.000
_cell.angle_alpha   90.00
_cell.angle_beta   90.00
_cell.angle_gamma   90.00
#
_symmetry.space_group_name_H-M   'P 1'
#
loop_
_entity.id
_entity.type
_entity.pdbx_description
1 polymer ?
#
loop_
_entity_poly.entity_id
_entity_poly.type
_entity_poly.pdbx_seq_one_letter_code
_entity_poly.pdbx_strand_id
1 'polypeptide(L)'
;MGNKVLDAAEVAKHNSADSCWVVLYGKVYDVTEFLQKHPGGAQIILQLAGKDATDEFDPIHPSGTLEDNLKPEAFLGTINPDTLSKATSHAEPESKIELTPNKAPSMSSLLNLDDIEAVAKKQISKKAWAYYYSAADDLISKSLNNTVYRSILLRPRVFIDCTKCDLSTNTQHTNLPIVLKRLQTHEDAYIASLHAPQVKAIILSNHGGREMDTAPTAVHTIMEIRKHCPEVFGKVEVWVDGGIRRGTDVVKALCLGAQCVGVGRAPLFGLGAGGVEGVERVLEILSTETATAMRLLGVEKVDDLGMQHINARAVEQQIYDGPVGLHALDRLVKPKI
;
A
#
# COMPACT_ATOMS: atom_id res chain seq x y z
N MET A 1 17.57 20.21 -31.86
CA MET A 1 16.55 21.26 -31.70
C MET A 1 17.16 22.35 -30.83
N GLY A 2 17.09 23.61 -31.25
CA GLY A 2 17.90 24.69 -30.66
C GLY A 2 17.62 24.91 -29.18
N ASN A 3 18.68 25.19 -28.39
CA ASN A 3 18.59 25.64 -27.00
C ASN A 3 17.86 27.00 -26.95
N LYS A 4 16.53 26.97 -27.00
CA LYS A 4 15.70 28.15 -26.77
C LYS A 4 15.85 28.52 -25.30
N VAL A 5 16.35 29.73 -25.05
CA VAL A 5 16.42 30.30 -23.70
C VAL A 5 15.14 31.11 -23.49
N LEU A 6 14.41 30.81 -22.42
CA LEU A 6 13.13 31.44 -22.08
C LEU A 6 13.30 32.30 -20.82
N ASP A 7 12.68 33.47 -20.78
CA ASP A 7 12.68 34.33 -19.59
C ASP A 7 11.55 33.93 -18.63
N ALA A 8 11.76 34.11 -17.33
CA ALA A 8 10.77 33.74 -16.31
C ALA A 8 9.42 34.47 -16.49
N ALA A 9 9.45 35.71 -16.99
CA ALA A 9 8.24 36.48 -17.29
C ALA A 9 7.40 35.87 -18.44
N GLU A 10 8.04 35.17 -19.38
CA GLU A 10 7.33 34.44 -20.42
C GLU A 10 6.68 33.19 -19.82
N VAL A 11 7.43 32.41 -19.06
CA VAL A 11 6.91 31.19 -18.39
C VAL A 11 5.73 31.52 -17.48
N ALA A 12 5.78 32.63 -16.74
CA ALA A 12 4.72 33.07 -15.84
C ALA A 12 3.36 33.34 -16.52
N LYS A 13 3.31 33.54 -17.85
CA LYS A 13 2.06 33.70 -18.61
C LYS A 13 1.29 32.39 -18.76
N HIS A 14 1.97 31.25 -18.62
CA HIS A 14 1.41 29.91 -18.81
C HIS A 14 1.05 29.31 -17.44
N ASN A 15 0.06 29.92 -16.77
CA ASN A 15 -0.32 29.63 -15.39
C ASN A 15 -1.78 29.12 -15.22
N SER A 16 -2.35 28.52 -16.27
CA SER A 16 -3.78 28.13 -16.31
C SER A 16 -3.99 26.72 -16.86
N ALA A 17 -5.21 26.17 -16.72
CA ALA A 17 -5.52 24.82 -17.22
C ALA A 17 -5.43 24.68 -18.74
N ASP A 18 -5.63 25.77 -19.49
CA ASP A 18 -5.55 25.78 -20.96
C ASP A 18 -4.13 26.08 -21.46
N SER A 19 -3.22 26.45 -20.55
CA SER A 19 -1.84 26.84 -20.87
C SER A 19 -1.00 26.79 -19.59
N CYS A 20 -0.30 25.69 -19.36
CA CYS A 20 0.40 25.37 -18.12
C CYS A 20 1.85 24.96 -18.39
N TRP A 21 2.79 25.85 -18.08
CA TRP A 21 4.22 25.55 -18.14
C TRP A 21 4.81 25.47 -16.73
N VAL A 22 5.83 24.65 -16.56
CA VAL A 22 6.59 24.53 -15.30
C VAL A 22 8.07 24.51 -15.58
N VAL A 23 8.87 25.05 -14.65
CA VAL A 23 10.33 24.92 -14.68
C VAL A 23 10.75 23.82 -13.72
N LEU A 24 11.54 22.87 -14.22
CA LEU A 24 12.12 21.77 -13.43
C LEU A 24 13.60 21.63 -13.79
N TYR A 25 14.48 21.73 -12.80
CA TYR A 25 15.93 21.65 -12.97
C TYR A 25 16.46 22.61 -14.06
N GLY A 26 15.91 23.83 -14.12
CA GLY A 26 16.26 24.84 -15.12
C GLY A 26 15.74 24.59 -16.55
N LYS A 27 14.91 23.56 -16.75
CA LYS A 27 14.26 23.22 -18.02
C LYS A 27 12.78 23.59 -17.97
N VAL A 28 12.26 24.15 -19.06
CA VAL A 28 10.86 24.55 -19.18
C VAL A 28 10.08 23.47 -19.93
N TYR A 29 8.97 23.04 -19.33
CA TYR A 29 8.09 22.02 -19.91
C TYR A 29 6.66 22.53 -20.07
N ASP A 30 6.05 22.26 -21.22
CA ASP A 30 4.61 22.36 -21.42
C ASP A 30 3.93 21.10 -20.89
N VAL A 31 3.20 21.23 -19.80
CA VAL A 31 2.48 20.11 -19.16
C VAL A 31 0.97 20.21 -19.33
N THR A 32 0.49 21.09 -20.24
CA THR A 32 -0.95 21.36 -20.45
C THR A 32 -1.72 20.07 -20.78
N GLU A 33 -1.25 19.30 -21.77
CA GLU A 33 -1.89 18.01 -22.13
C GLU A 33 -1.74 16.93 -21.04
N PHE A 34 -0.76 17.09 -20.15
CA PHE A 34 -0.44 16.12 -19.10
C PHE A 34 -1.27 16.35 -17.82
N LEU A 35 -1.83 17.54 -17.62
CA LEU A 35 -2.62 17.89 -16.42
C LEU A 35 -3.66 16.82 -16.04
N GLN A 36 -4.44 16.36 -17.02
CA GLN A 36 -5.50 15.36 -16.80
C GLN A 36 -5.00 13.92 -16.63
N LYS A 37 -3.73 13.67 -17.00
CA LYS A 37 -3.08 12.34 -16.90
C LYS A 37 -2.22 12.22 -15.66
N HIS A 38 -1.96 13.32 -14.96
CA HIS A 38 -1.12 13.32 -13.77
C HIS A 38 -1.74 12.46 -12.65
N PRO A 39 -1.06 11.40 -12.17
CA PRO A 39 -1.61 10.52 -11.14
C PRO A 39 -1.92 11.22 -9.81
N GLY A 40 -1.21 12.31 -9.50
CA GLY A 40 -1.48 13.14 -8.32
C GLY A 40 -2.62 14.16 -8.51
N GLY A 41 -3.24 14.18 -9.68
CA GLY A 41 -4.30 15.13 -10.07
C GLY A 41 -3.78 16.45 -10.62
N ALA A 42 -4.56 17.07 -11.52
CA ALA A 42 -4.20 18.30 -12.23
C ALA A 42 -3.94 19.49 -11.30
N GLN A 43 -4.69 19.59 -10.19
CA GLN A 43 -4.64 20.78 -9.34
C GLN A 43 -3.30 21.01 -8.64
N ILE A 44 -2.55 19.95 -8.36
CA ILE A 44 -1.22 20.09 -7.73
C ILE A 44 -0.24 20.77 -8.70
N ILE A 45 -0.33 20.45 -9.99
CA ILE A 45 0.50 21.09 -11.01
C ILE A 45 0.07 22.55 -11.21
N LEU A 46 -1.24 22.82 -11.24
CA LEU A 46 -1.77 24.17 -11.45
C LEU A 46 -1.34 25.17 -10.37
N GLN A 47 -1.13 24.73 -9.13
CA GLN A 47 -0.61 25.60 -8.05
C GLN A 47 0.81 26.14 -8.34
N LEU A 48 1.58 25.39 -9.14
CA LEU A 48 2.96 25.68 -9.53
C LEU A 48 3.07 26.14 -10.99
N ALA A 49 1.95 26.32 -11.69
CA ALA A 49 1.95 26.73 -13.08
C ALA A 49 2.57 28.12 -13.26
N GLY A 50 3.44 28.25 -14.25
CA GLY A 50 4.23 29.43 -14.55
C GLY A 50 5.41 29.67 -13.60
N LYS A 51 5.78 28.70 -12.74
CA LYS A 51 6.84 28.84 -11.73
C LYS A 51 7.90 27.75 -11.85
N ASP A 52 9.00 27.94 -11.12
CA ASP A 52 9.92 26.85 -10.78
C ASP A 52 9.28 25.97 -9.71
N ALA A 53 9.20 24.68 -10.02
CA ALA A 53 8.54 23.65 -9.22
C ALA A 53 9.53 22.57 -8.77
N THR A 54 10.84 22.80 -8.95
CA THR A 54 11.89 21.78 -8.72
C THR A 54 11.84 21.28 -7.28
N ASP A 55 11.78 22.19 -6.30
CA ASP A 55 11.81 21.85 -4.87
C ASP A 55 10.56 21.08 -4.42
N GLU A 56 9.40 21.33 -5.05
CA GLU A 56 8.16 20.58 -4.80
C GLU A 56 8.10 19.24 -5.57
N PHE A 57 8.80 19.14 -6.70
CA PHE A 57 8.80 17.95 -7.55
C PHE A 57 9.75 16.87 -7.04
N ASP A 58 10.98 17.23 -6.66
CA ASP A 58 12.08 16.33 -6.30
C ASP A 58 11.74 15.34 -5.15
N PRO A 59 11.03 15.74 -4.07
CA PRO A 59 10.73 14.84 -2.96
C PRO A 59 9.70 13.75 -3.29
N ILE A 60 8.95 13.92 -4.38
CA ILE A 60 7.77 13.11 -4.70
C ILE A 60 8.06 12.16 -5.87
N HIS A 61 8.88 12.59 -6.83
CA HIS A 61 9.06 11.89 -8.10
C HIS A 61 10.46 11.29 -8.19
N PRO A 62 10.61 9.98 -8.48
CA PRO A 62 11.91 9.37 -8.69
C PRO A 62 12.59 9.91 -9.97
N SER A 63 13.91 9.74 -10.07
CA SER A 63 14.66 10.07 -11.28
C SER A 63 14.13 9.28 -12.49
N GLY A 64 14.06 9.92 -13.66
CA GLY A 64 13.48 9.34 -14.89
C GLY A 64 11.99 9.61 -15.10
N THR A 65 11.27 10.13 -14.09
CA THR A 65 9.82 10.35 -14.17
C THR A 65 9.40 11.24 -15.34
N LEU A 66 10.20 12.27 -15.67
CA LEU A 66 9.88 13.19 -16.76
C LEU A 66 10.02 12.51 -18.12
N GLU A 67 11.11 11.76 -18.32
CA GLU A 67 11.43 11.04 -19.55
C GLU A 67 10.42 9.93 -19.84
N ASP A 68 9.91 9.27 -18.80
CA ASP A 68 8.95 8.16 -18.93
C ASP A 68 7.52 8.64 -19.23
N ASN A 69 7.16 9.87 -18.83
CA ASN A 69 5.76 10.34 -18.84
C ASN A 69 5.49 11.55 -19.74
N LEU A 70 6.50 12.34 -20.07
CA LEU A 70 6.37 13.49 -20.96
C LEU A 70 6.92 13.14 -22.34
N LYS A 71 6.21 13.58 -23.38
CA LYS A 71 6.72 13.46 -24.75
C LYS A 71 7.91 14.41 -24.95
N PRO A 72 8.86 14.10 -25.84
CA PRO A 72 9.99 14.99 -26.13
C PRO A 72 9.57 16.42 -26.53
N GLU A 73 8.39 16.57 -27.16
CA GLU A 73 7.86 17.87 -27.60
C GLU A 73 7.38 18.75 -26.43
N ALA A 74 7.17 18.16 -25.25
CA ALA A 74 6.83 18.92 -24.05
C ALA A 74 8.00 19.77 -23.57
N PHE A 75 9.24 19.44 -23.93
CA PHE A 75 10.41 20.23 -23.57
C PHE A 75 10.54 21.46 -24.49
N LEU A 76 10.42 22.65 -23.90
CA LEU A 76 10.39 23.91 -24.65
C LEU A 76 11.76 24.61 -24.72
N GLY A 77 12.66 24.32 -23.79
CA GLY A 77 13.97 24.96 -23.69
C GLY A 77 14.47 25.11 -22.25
N THR A 78 15.49 25.95 -22.05
CA THR A 78 16.08 26.23 -20.74
C THR A 78 15.68 27.61 -20.25
N ILE A 79 15.47 27.77 -18.95
CA ILE A 79 15.17 29.07 -18.34
C ILE A 79 16.43 29.94 -18.28
N ASN A 80 16.28 31.25 -18.47
CA ASN A 80 17.34 32.22 -18.24
C ASN A 80 17.51 32.43 -16.72
N PRO A 81 18.63 31.97 -16.11
CA PRO A 81 18.83 32.03 -14.66
C PRO A 81 18.82 33.47 -14.12
N ASP A 82 19.21 34.46 -14.93
CA ASP A 82 19.26 35.86 -14.52
C ASP A 82 17.86 36.49 -14.42
N THR A 83 16.85 35.87 -15.02
CA THR A 83 15.45 36.35 -15.00
C THR A 83 14.60 35.70 -13.92
N LEU A 84 15.14 34.70 -13.21
CA LEU A 84 14.58 34.16 -11.97
C LEU A 84 14.82 35.16 -10.83
N SER A 85 14.35 36.40 -10.96
CA SER A 85 14.39 37.36 -9.86
C SER A 85 13.35 36.97 -8.82
N LYS A 86 13.82 36.60 -7.61
CA LYS A 86 13.10 36.36 -6.34
C LYS A 86 11.65 36.87 -6.37
N ALA A 87 10.75 36.09 -6.98
CA ALA A 87 9.33 36.35 -6.90
C ALA A 87 8.94 36.05 -5.47
N THR A 88 8.51 37.12 -4.80
CA THR A 88 8.11 37.24 -3.41
C THR A 88 7.44 35.97 -2.90
N SER A 89 8.10 35.31 -1.96
CA SER A 89 7.49 34.35 -1.04
C SER A 89 6.47 35.08 -0.16
N HIS A 90 5.29 35.34 -0.71
CA HIS A 90 4.05 35.45 0.05
C HIS A 90 3.23 34.18 -0.18
N ALA A 91 3.88 33.02 -0.12
CA ALA A 91 3.29 31.98 0.69
C ALA A 91 3.61 32.39 2.13
N GLU A 92 2.61 32.50 3.00
CA GLU A 92 2.88 32.21 4.40
C GLU A 92 3.77 30.96 4.38
N PRO A 93 4.94 30.96 5.06
CA PRO A 93 5.58 29.69 5.27
C PRO A 93 4.47 28.85 5.88
N GLU A 94 4.03 27.77 5.18
CA GLU A 94 3.44 26.65 5.89
C GLU A 94 4.40 26.50 7.04
N SER A 95 3.89 26.82 8.25
CA SER A 95 4.76 26.90 9.39
C SER A 95 5.55 25.62 9.31
N LYS A 96 6.86 25.73 9.05
CA LYS A 96 7.79 24.90 9.77
C LYS A 96 7.35 25.23 11.19
N ILE A 97 6.42 24.41 11.69
CA ILE A 97 6.39 24.09 13.07
C ILE A 97 7.82 23.59 13.19
N GLU A 98 8.73 24.50 13.57
CA GLU A 98 9.74 24.16 14.52
C GLU A 98 8.91 23.48 15.60
N LEU A 99 8.77 22.16 15.41
CA LEU A 99 8.35 21.27 16.44
C LEU A 99 9.43 21.56 17.45
N THR A 100 9.16 22.49 18.37
CA THR A 100 9.79 22.51 19.67
C THR A 100 9.89 21.04 20.01
N PRO A 101 11.09 20.44 20.09
CA PRO A 101 11.20 19.01 20.15
C PRO A 101 10.62 18.64 21.49
N ASN A 102 9.32 18.36 21.50
CA ASN A 102 8.72 17.54 22.51
C ASN A 102 9.32 16.19 22.17
N LYS A 103 10.50 15.97 22.76
CA LYS A 103 11.53 15.05 22.31
C LYS A 103 10.81 13.78 21.89
N ALA A 104 10.82 13.51 20.59
CA ALA A 104 10.10 12.38 20.04
C ALA A 104 10.43 11.16 20.92
N PRO A 105 9.42 10.39 21.38
CA PRO A 105 9.69 9.22 22.19
C PRO A 105 10.70 8.35 21.46
N SER A 106 11.66 7.78 22.19
CA SER A 106 12.62 6.86 21.59
C SER A 106 11.86 5.72 20.89
N MET A 107 12.31 5.29 19.71
CA MET A 107 11.67 4.19 18.97
C MET A 107 11.51 2.93 19.83
N SER A 108 12.46 2.67 20.75
CA SER A 108 12.40 1.55 21.69
C SER A 108 11.24 1.64 22.69
N SER A 109 10.74 2.84 22.97
CA SER A 109 9.60 3.07 23.88
C SER A 109 8.24 2.90 23.21
N LEU A 110 8.19 2.79 21.88
CA LEU A 110 6.97 2.50 21.13
C LEU A 110 6.76 0.98 21.14
N LEU A 111 5.64 0.54 21.72
CA LEU A 111 5.42 -0.87 22.04
C LEU A 111 4.57 -1.57 20.99
N ASN A 112 3.79 -0.82 20.21
CA ASN A 112 2.90 -1.36 19.20
C ASN A 112 2.71 -0.39 18.01
N LEU A 113 2.03 -0.87 16.97
CA LEU A 113 1.84 -0.11 15.73
C LEU A 113 0.94 1.12 15.89
N ASP A 114 0.04 1.13 16.88
CA ASP A 114 -0.82 2.29 17.13
C ASP A 114 -0.04 3.41 17.83
N ASP A 115 0.94 3.09 18.67
CA ASP A 115 1.87 4.07 19.25
C ASP A 115 2.68 4.77 18.14
N ILE A 116 3.19 3.97 17.17
CA ILE A 116 3.94 4.47 16.02
C ILE A 116 3.05 5.36 15.15
N GLU A 117 1.83 4.93 14.84
CA GLU A 117 0.88 5.76 14.08
C GLU A 117 0.56 7.08 14.82
N ALA A 118 0.37 7.04 16.14
CA ALA A 118 0.07 8.23 16.94
C ALA A 118 1.23 9.23 16.96
N VAL A 119 2.48 8.75 16.94
CA VAL A 119 3.68 9.58 16.81
C VAL A 119 3.81 10.12 15.39
N ALA A 120 3.67 9.27 14.37
CA ALA A 120 3.73 9.66 12.96
C ALA A 120 2.72 10.78 12.65
N LYS A 121 1.50 10.69 13.17
CA LYS A 121 0.45 11.72 13.03
C LYS A 121 0.89 13.11 13.47
N LYS A 122 1.77 13.21 14.46
CA LYS A 122 2.26 14.47 15.02
C LYS A 122 3.50 15.01 14.29
N GLN A 123 4.23 14.13 13.60
CA GLN A 123 5.54 14.46 13.02
C GLN A 123 5.50 14.68 11.51
N ILE A 124 4.67 13.92 10.78
CA ILE A 124 4.61 14.06 9.32
C ILE A 124 3.73 15.25 8.92
N SER A 125 3.99 15.82 7.74
CA SER A 125 3.21 16.95 7.23
C SER A 125 1.72 16.60 7.11
N LYS A 126 0.85 17.60 7.24
CA LYS A 126 -0.61 17.39 7.10
C LYS A 126 -0.98 16.75 5.76
N LYS A 127 -0.28 17.15 4.67
CA LYS A 127 -0.45 16.59 3.32
C LYS A 127 -0.06 15.11 3.26
N ALA A 128 1.12 14.75 3.79
CA ALA A 128 1.57 13.36 3.83
C ALA A 128 0.64 12.50 4.71
N TRP A 129 0.21 13.02 5.86
CA TRP A 129 -0.75 12.34 6.72
C TRP A 129 -2.08 12.11 6.02
N ALA A 130 -2.64 13.13 5.36
CA ALA A 130 -3.87 12.98 4.58
C ALA A 130 -3.73 11.90 3.49
N TYR A 131 -2.59 11.86 2.79
CA TYR A 131 -2.33 10.86 1.76
C TYR A 131 -2.22 9.43 2.33
N TYR A 132 -1.42 9.23 3.38
CA TYR A 132 -1.18 7.90 3.96
C TYR A 132 -2.37 7.38 4.77
N TYR A 133 -3.05 8.24 5.51
CA TYR A 133 -4.18 7.85 6.34
C TYR A 133 -5.47 7.64 5.54
N SER A 134 -5.69 8.39 4.46
CA SER A 134 -6.93 8.32 3.67
C SER A 134 -7.23 6.91 3.12
N ALA A 135 -8.53 6.68 2.93
CA ALA A 135 -9.14 5.56 2.23
C ALA A 135 -10.35 6.11 1.44
N ALA A 136 -11.02 5.25 0.67
CA ALA A 136 -12.20 5.60 -0.09
C ALA A 136 -13.34 6.02 0.85
N ASP A 137 -14.08 7.04 0.42
CA ASP A 137 -15.32 7.54 1.00
C ASP A 137 -15.30 7.63 2.55
N ASP A 138 -16.04 6.75 3.23
CA ASP A 138 -16.28 6.78 4.67
C ASP A 138 -15.26 5.97 5.49
N LEU A 139 -14.22 5.45 4.83
CA LEU A 139 -13.15 4.63 5.42
C LEU A 139 -13.67 3.29 5.98
N ILE A 140 -14.84 2.82 5.57
CA ILE A 140 -15.46 1.59 6.10
C ILE A 140 -14.58 0.39 5.78
N SER A 141 -14.20 0.17 4.52
CA SER A 141 -13.31 -0.91 4.10
C SER A 141 -11.98 -0.89 4.86
N LYS A 142 -11.43 0.32 5.07
CA LYS A 142 -10.17 0.49 5.84
C LYS A 142 -10.34 0.05 7.28
N SER A 143 -11.44 0.43 7.93
CA SER A 143 -11.75 0.03 9.30
C SER A 143 -11.99 -1.48 9.39
N LEU A 144 -12.82 -2.02 8.49
CA LEU A 144 -13.17 -3.43 8.41
C LEU A 144 -11.94 -4.31 8.20
N ASN A 145 -10.99 -3.90 7.36
CA ASN A 145 -9.74 -4.63 7.15
C ASN A 145 -8.99 -4.91 8.45
N ASN A 146 -9.05 -4.01 9.43
CA ASN A 146 -8.43 -4.25 10.74
C ASN A 146 -9.37 -4.97 11.71
N THR A 147 -10.64 -4.56 11.79
CA THR A 147 -11.57 -5.08 12.80
C THR A 147 -12.00 -6.51 12.54
N VAL A 148 -11.99 -6.97 11.28
CA VAL A 148 -12.32 -8.36 10.93
C VAL A 148 -11.39 -9.36 11.63
N TYR A 149 -10.08 -9.08 11.71
CA TYR A 149 -9.14 -9.95 12.41
C TYR A 149 -9.44 -10.05 13.91
N ARG A 150 -10.01 -9.00 14.51
CA ARG A 150 -10.44 -9.01 15.92
C ARG A 150 -11.66 -9.89 16.16
N SER A 151 -12.44 -10.16 15.11
CA SER A 151 -13.59 -11.07 15.16
C SER A 151 -13.18 -12.55 15.10
N ILE A 152 -11.92 -12.85 14.78
CA ILE A 152 -11.34 -14.19 14.85
C ILE A 152 -10.63 -14.35 16.20
N LEU A 153 -11.01 -15.37 16.97
CA LEU A 153 -10.37 -15.68 18.24
C LEU A 153 -9.26 -16.72 18.06
N LEU A 154 -8.15 -16.54 18.76
CA LEU A 154 -7.11 -17.57 18.86
C LEU A 154 -7.59 -18.72 19.76
N ARG A 155 -7.15 -19.95 19.46
CA ARG A 155 -7.42 -21.16 20.26
C ARG A 155 -6.12 -21.74 20.80
N PRO A 156 -5.65 -21.29 21.98
CA PRO A 156 -4.37 -21.71 22.52
C PRO A 156 -4.34 -23.21 22.82
N ARG A 157 -3.20 -23.85 22.56
CA ARG A 157 -2.91 -25.24 22.95
C ARG A 157 -1.91 -25.23 24.09
N VAL A 158 -2.23 -25.94 25.16
CA VAL A 158 -1.34 -26.12 26.33
C VAL A 158 -0.59 -27.44 26.24
N PHE A 159 0.55 -27.55 26.94
CA PHE A 159 1.45 -28.70 26.97
C PHE A 159 2.18 -29.04 25.65
N ILE A 160 2.48 -28.02 24.84
CA ILE A 160 3.39 -28.15 23.68
C ILE A 160 4.71 -27.43 23.99
N ASP A 161 5.85 -28.06 23.72
CA ASP A 161 7.14 -27.38 23.78
C ASP A 161 7.31 -26.48 22.56
N CYS A 162 7.18 -25.17 22.79
CA CYS A 162 7.35 -24.13 21.78
C CYS A 162 8.48 -23.16 22.18
N THR A 163 9.53 -23.66 22.84
CA THR A 163 10.68 -22.85 23.23
C THR A 163 11.34 -22.20 22.00
N LYS A 164 11.33 -22.92 20.87
CA LYS A 164 11.74 -22.43 19.56
C LYS A 164 10.52 -22.03 18.74
N CYS A 165 10.70 -21.04 17.87
CA CYS A 165 9.69 -20.56 16.94
C CYS A 165 10.39 -20.10 15.66
N ASP A 166 10.03 -20.65 14.50
CA ASP A 166 10.56 -20.26 13.20
C ASP A 166 9.49 -19.49 12.42
N LEU A 167 9.84 -18.29 11.97
CA LEU A 167 8.98 -17.37 11.21
C LEU A 167 9.32 -17.34 9.71
N SER A 168 10.36 -18.06 9.28
CA SER A 168 10.83 -18.00 7.90
C SER A 168 9.82 -18.63 6.93
N THR A 169 9.70 -18.03 5.75
CA THR A 169 8.89 -18.52 4.63
C THR A 169 9.63 -18.24 3.32
N ASN A 170 9.32 -18.98 2.27
CA ASN A 170 10.11 -19.01 1.04
C ASN A 170 9.40 -18.27 -0.10
N THR A 171 10.05 -17.27 -0.73
CA THR A 171 9.56 -16.63 -1.96
C THR A 171 10.73 -16.27 -2.88
N GLN A 172 10.75 -16.80 -4.12
CA GLN A 172 11.76 -16.50 -5.14
C GLN A 172 11.15 -15.95 -6.44
N HIS A 173 11.95 -15.10 -7.09
CA HIS A 173 11.63 -14.19 -8.18
C HIS A 173 12.28 -14.58 -9.53
N THR A 174 11.51 -14.32 -10.59
CA THR A 174 11.91 -14.00 -11.97
C THR A 174 12.24 -15.07 -13.03
N ASN A 175 11.96 -14.73 -14.31
CA ASN A 175 11.23 -15.49 -15.35
C ASN A 175 9.76 -15.75 -14.98
N LEU A 176 9.09 -14.62 -14.78
CA LEU A 176 8.41 -14.28 -13.53
C LEU A 176 7.09 -15.00 -13.31
N PRO A 177 6.96 -15.79 -12.23
CA PRO A 177 5.64 -16.15 -11.75
C PRO A 177 4.74 -14.92 -11.59
N ILE A 178 3.58 -14.94 -12.25
CA ILE A 178 2.60 -13.84 -12.17
C ILE A 178 1.96 -13.88 -10.79
N VAL A 179 1.99 -12.74 -10.10
CA VAL A 179 1.25 -12.53 -8.86
C VAL A 179 0.11 -11.57 -9.14
N LEU A 180 -1.12 -12.07 -9.15
CA LEU A 180 -2.30 -11.24 -9.36
C LEU A 180 -2.67 -10.58 -8.03
N LYS A 181 -2.68 -9.25 -7.97
CA LYS A 181 -3.09 -8.49 -6.78
C LYS A 181 -4.49 -7.92 -6.96
N ARG A 182 -5.21 -7.81 -5.84
CA ARG A 182 -6.56 -7.22 -5.71
C ARG A 182 -7.72 -8.19 -6.01
N LEU A 183 -7.51 -9.48 -5.76
CA LEU A 183 -8.63 -10.42 -5.81
C LEU A 183 -9.52 -10.18 -4.58
N GLN A 184 -10.82 -10.06 -4.81
CA GLN A 184 -11.80 -9.74 -3.77
C GLN A 184 -12.92 -10.79 -3.66
N THR A 185 -12.99 -11.76 -4.57
CA THR A 185 -13.98 -12.85 -4.56
C THR A 185 -13.33 -14.22 -4.77
N HIS A 186 -14.06 -15.27 -4.41
CA HIS A 186 -13.60 -16.65 -4.59
C HIS A 186 -13.64 -17.10 -6.06
N GLU A 187 -14.53 -16.53 -6.88
CA GLU A 187 -14.60 -16.79 -8.32
C GLU A 187 -13.34 -16.32 -9.04
N ASP A 188 -12.85 -15.11 -8.72
CA ASP A 188 -11.61 -14.59 -9.29
C ASP A 188 -10.40 -15.44 -8.88
N ALA A 189 -10.37 -15.88 -7.62
CA ALA A 189 -9.33 -16.77 -7.12
C ALA A 189 -9.36 -18.14 -7.82
N TYR A 190 -10.55 -18.67 -8.07
CA TYR A 190 -10.74 -19.89 -8.85
C TYR A 190 -10.23 -19.73 -10.28
N ILE A 191 -10.63 -18.67 -10.98
CA ILE A 191 -10.17 -18.37 -12.35
C ILE A 191 -8.64 -18.24 -12.37
N ALA A 192 -8.05 -17.49 -11.44
CA ALA A 192 -6.61 -17.34 -11.32
C ALA A 192 -5.90 -18.70 -11.16
N SER A 193 -6.50 -19.62 -10.38
CA SER A 193 -5.95 -20.97 -10.18
C SER A 193 -5.97 -21.84 -11.44
N LEU A 194 -6.86 -21.58 -12.40
CA LEU A 194 -6.90 -22.27 -13.69
C LEU A 194 -5.71 -21.90 -14.60
N HIS A 195 -5.05 -20.78 -14.31
CA HIS A 195 -3.87 -20.31 -15.03
C HIS A 195 -2.56 -20.71 -14.34
N ALA A 196 -2.59 -21.62 -13.35
CA ALA A 196 -1.39 -22.23 -12.82
C ALA A 196 -0.70 -23.11 -13.89
N PRO A 197 0.65 -23.13 -13.99
CA PRO A 197 1.61 -22.48 -13.10
C PRO A 197 2.00 -21.05 -13.52
N GLN A 198 1.39 -20.46 -14.57
CA GLN A 198 1.75 -19.11 -15.01
C GLN A 198 1.38 -18.05 -13.95
N VAL A 199 0.18 -18.15 -13.39
CA VAL A 199 -0.17 -17.48 -12.13
C VAL A 199 0.35 -18.36 -11.00
N LYS A 200 1.31 -17.86 -10.24
CA LYS A 200 1.90 -18.58 -9.11
C LYS A 200 1.27 -18.19 -7.79
N ALA A 201 0.86 -16.93 -7.66
CA ALA A 201 0.29 -16.44 -6.42
C ALA A 201 -0.83 -15.44 -6.70
N ILE A 202 -1.71 -15.30 -5.72
CA ILE A 202 -2.75 -14.29 -5.66
C ILE A 202 -2.63 -13.50 -4.37
N ILE A 203 -2.82 -12.19 -4.42
CA ILE A 203 -2.89 -11.33 -3.24
C ILE A 203 -4.35 -10.88 -3.08
N LEU A 204 -4.98 -11.40 -2.03
CA LEU A 204 -6.31 -10.99 -1.61
C LEU A 204 -6.21 -9.61 -0.96
N SER A 205 -6.87 -8.62 -1.56
CA SER A 205 -6.66 -7.21 -1.19
C SER A 205 -7.77 -6.31 -1.74
N ASN A 206 -8.22 -5.37 -0.91
CA ASN A 206 -9.04 -4.23 -1.35
C ASN A 206 -8.21 -2.92 -1.41
N HIS A 207 -6.91 -3.05 -1.67
CA HIS A 207 -5.96 -1.94 -1.75
C HIS A 207 -5.88 -1.11 -0.45
N GLY A 208 -6.05 -1.78 0.70
CA GLY A 208 -6.08 -1.12 2.01
C GLY A 208 -7.28 -0.17 2.18
N GLY A 209 -8.39 -0.46 1.49
CA GLY A 209 -9.64 0.30 1.51
C GLY A 209 -9.60 1.60 0.70
N ARG A 210 -8.73 1.73 -0.30
CA ARG A 210 -8.52 2.99 -1.06
C ARG A 210 -9.24 3.06 -2.40
N GLU A 211 -9.91 2.00 -2.81
CA GLU A 211 -10.57 1.88 -4.12
C GLU A 211 -12.08 1.93 -3.94
N MET A 212 -12.69 0.81 -3.58
CA MET A 212 -14.12 0.70 -3.33
C MET A 212 -14.38 0.65 -1.83
N ASP A 213 -15.18 1.58 -1.32
CA ASP A 213 -15.66 1.48 0.05
C ASP A 213 -16.72 0.38 0.18
N THR A 214 -16.87 -0.18 1.37
CA THR A 214 -17.70 -1.38 1.66
C THR A 214 -17.27 -2.68 0.97
N ALA A 215 -16.09 -2.70 0.33
CA ALA A 215 -15.50 -3.89 -0.26
C ALA A 215 -15.15 -4.96 0.80
N PRO A 216 -15.23 -6.26 0.45
CA PRO A 216 -14.83 -7.33 1.36
C PRO A 216 -13.35 -7.20 1.75
N THR A 217 -13.02 -7.73 2.93
CA THR A 217 -11.63 -7.80 3.40
C THR A 217 -10.95 -9.06 2.88
N ALA A 218 -9.62 -9.10 2.86
CA ALA A 218 -8.87 -10.29 2.48
C ALA A 218 -9.25 -11.54 3.31
N VAL A 219 -9.66 -11.33 4.58
CA VAL A 219 -10.17 -12.39 5.46
C VAL A 219 -11.52 -12.95 4.97
N HIS A 220 -12.45 -12.09 4.52
CA HIS A 220 -13.70 -12.58 3.94
C HIS A 220 -13.41 -13.39 2.68
N THR A 221 -12.54 -12.88 1.80
CA THR A 221 -12.20 -13.54 0.55
C THR A 221 -11.51 -14.90 0.77
N ILE A 222 -10.54 -15.01 1.70
CA ILE A 222 -9.89 -16.31 1.97
C ILE A 222 -10.87 -17.32 2.58
N MET A 223 -11.80 -16.86 3.41
CA MET A 223 -12.85 -17.70 3.97
C MET A 223 -13.84 -18.19 2.90
N GLU A 224 -14.18 -17.35 1.92
CA GLU A 224 -14.96 -17.78 0.75
C GLU A 224 -14.20 -18.82 -0.08
N ILE A 225 -12.90 -18.64 -0.34
CA ILE A 225 -12.08 -19.63 -1.07
C ILE A 225 -12.10 -20.97 -0.33
N ARG A 226 -11.92 -20.97 1.00
CA ARG A 226 -12.00 -22.20 1.82
C ARG A 226 -13.34 -22.90 1.70
N LYS A 227 -14.44 -22.15 1.63
CA LYS A 227 -15.80 -22.68 1.58
C LYS A 227 -16.18 -23.19 0.19
N HIS A 228 -15.84 -22.44 -0.86
CA HIS A 228 -16.40 -22.61 -2.19
C HIS A 228 -15.43 -23.22 -3.21
N CYS A 229 -14.11 -23.03 -3.05
CA CYS A 229 -13.08 -23.55 -3.96
C CYS A 229 -11.74 -23.88 -3.26
N PRO A 230 -11.73 -24.80 -2.28
CA PRO A 230 -10.53 -25.11 -1.49
C PRO A 230 -9.36 -25.66 -2.32
N GLU A 231 -9.60 -26.17 -3.52
CA GLU A 231 -8.58 -26.61 -4.46
C GLU A 231 -7.63 -25.49 -4.93
N VAL A 232 -8.01 -24.22 -4.78
CA VAL A 232 -7.15 -23.06 -5.09
C VAL A 232 -5.84 -23.11 -4.28
N PHE A 233 -5.91 -23.48 -3.00
CA PHE A 233 -4.74 -23.57 -2.11
C PHE A 233 -3.70 -24.60 -2.57
N GLY A 234 -4.10 -25.56 -3.41
CA GLY A 234 -3.19 -26.56 -3.97
C GLY A 234 -2.58 -26.18 -5.32
N LYS A 235 -3.03 -25.07 -5.94
CA LYS A 235 -2.65 -24.66 -7.30
C LYS A 235 -1.84 -23.38 -7.34
N VAL A 236 -2.16 -22.42 -6.49
CA VAL A 236 -1.51 -21.11 -6.42
C VAL A 236 -1.28 -20.73 -4.96
N GLU A 237 -0.24 -19.96 -4.72
CA GLU A 237 0.01 -19.41 -3.39
C GLU A 237 -1.02 -18.33 -3.07
N VAL A 238 -1.56 -18.35 -1.85
CA VAL A 238 -2.54 -17.36 -1.39
C VAL A 238 -1.88 -16.41 -0.41
N TRP A 239 -1.76 -15.15 -0.78
CA TRP A 239 -1.20 -14.08 0.05
C TRP A 239 -2.31 -13.10 0.41
N VAL A 240 -2.15 -12.37 1.52
CA VAL A 240 -3.15 -11.39 1.98
C VAL A 240 -2.50 -10.06 2.35
N ASP A 241 -3.22 -8.97 2.17
CA ASP A 241 -2.86 -7.68 2.76
C ASP A 241 -4.09 -6.95 3.32
N GLY A 242 -3.83 -5.80 3.96
CA GLY A 242 -4.87 -4.87 4.40
C GLY A 242 -5.21 -5.01 5.88
N GLY A 243 -4.96 -3.95 6.64
CA GLY A 243 -5.42 -3.83 8.03
C GLY A 243 -4.64 -4.62 9.08
N ILE A 244 -3.54 -5.30 8.71
CA ILE A 244 -2.64 -5.99 9.64
C ILE A 244 -1.97 -4.98 10.58
N ARG A 245 -2.17 -5.13 11.89
CA ARG A 245 -1.63 -4.23 12.93
C ARG A 245 -1.00 -4.93 14.13
N ARG A 246 -1.19 -6.24 14.25
CA ARG A 246 -0.68 -7.07 15.35
C ARG A 246 -0.13 -8.38 14.82
N GLY A 247 0.83 -8.97 15.53
CA GLY A 247 1.32 -10.31 15.23
C GLY A 247 0.23 -11.38 15.29
N THR A 248 -0.80 -11.19 16.12
CA THR A 248 -1.97 -12.09 16.12
C THR A 248 -2.79 -12.01 14.83
N ASP A 249 -2.82 -10.87 14.12
CA ASP A 249 -3.47 -10.74 12.81
C ASP A 249 -2.72 -11.56 11.76
N VAL A 250 -1.38 -11.52 11.80
CA VAL A 250 -0.50 -12.33 10.96
C VAL A 250 -0.76 -13.82 11.20
N VAL A 251 -0.72 -14.27 12.46
CA VAL A 251 -0.98 -15.68 12.82
C VAL A 251 -2.37 -16.14 12.38
N LYS A 252 -3.40 -15.31 12.52
CA LYS A 252 -4.76 -15.63 12.05
C LYS A 252 -4.80 -15.79 10.53
N ALA A 253 -4.17 -14.89 9.78
CA ALA A 253 -4.07 -15.01 8.32
C ALA A 253 -3.39 -16.31 7.89
N LEU A 254 -2.27 -16.66 8.54
CA LEU A 254 -1.56 -17.92 8.27
C LEU A 254 -2.43 -19.15 8.60
N CYS A 255 -3.14 -19.15 9.73
CA CYS A 255 -4.07 -20.24 10.09
C CYS A 255 -5.22 -20.43 9.09
N LEU A 256 -5.64 -19.35 8.40
CA LEU A 256 -6.67 -19.39 7.36
C LEU A 256 -6.15 -19.99 6.04
N GLY A 257 -4.84 -20.16 5.89
CA GLY A 257 -4.20 -20.70 4.69
C GLY A 257 -3.43 -19.67 3.86
N ALA A 258 -3.22 -18.46 4.37
CA ALA A 258 -2.30 -17.54 3.71
C ALA A 258 -0.85 -18.01 3.89
N GLN A 259 -0.01 -17.84 2.87
CA GLN A 259 1.42 -18.16 2.91
C GLN A 259 2.30 -16.92 3.12
N CYS A 260 1.74 -15.73 2.86
CA CYS A 260 2.41 -14.45 3.05
C CYS A 260 1.39 -13.38 3.49
N VAL A 261 1.83 -12.47 4.36
CA VAL A 261 1.02 -11.39 4.93
C VAL A 261 1.70 -10.05 4.69
N GLY A 262 1.12 -9.25 3.78
CA GLY A 262 1.62 -7.94 3.40
C GLY A 262 1.22 -6.83 4.38
N VAL A 263 2.14 -5.89 4.61
CA VAL A 263 1.91 -4.68 5.42
C VAL A 263 2.11 -3.42 4.57
N GLY A 264 1.17 -2.47 4.67
CA GLY A 264 1.18 -1.23 3.89
C GLY A 264 1.51 -0.01 4.74
N ARG A 265 0.48 0.57 5.39
CA ARG A 265 0.62 1.84 6.12
C ARG A 265 1.58 1.79 7.31
N ALA A 266 1.70 0.64 7.98
CA ALA A 266 2.49 0.56 9.21
C ALA A 266 3.99 0.89 8.98
N PRO A 267 4.71 0.29 8.02
CA PRO A 267 6.06 0.73 7.66
C PRO A 267 6.14 2.21 7.25
N LEU A 268 5.15 2.75 6.53
CA LEU A 268 5.12 4.18 6.15
C LEU A 268 5.00 5.10 7.38
N PHE A 269 4.21 4.70 8.38
CA PHE A 269 4.14 5.42 9.65
C PHE A 269 5.43 5.27 10.46
N GLY A 270 6.07 4.09 10.43
CA GLY A 270 7.41 3.88 10.99
C GLY A 270 8.43 4.85 10.38
N LEU A 271 8.47 4.92 9.05
CA LEU A 271 9.32 5.86 8.31
C LEU A 271 9.06 7.31 8.73
N GLY A 272 7.79 7.69 8.86
CA GLY A 272 7.39 9.03 9.29
C GLY A 272 7.73 9.35 10.75
N ALA A 273 7.77 8.36 11.64
CA ALA A 273 8.01 8.53 13.06
C ALA A 273 9.50 8.49 13.45
N GLY A 274 10.32 7.74 12.71
CA GLY A 274 11.71 7.49 13.08
C GLY A 274 12.65 7.17 11.91
N GLY A 275 12.27 7.50 10.68
CA GLY A 275 13.08 7.17 9.50
C GLY A 275 13.27 5.65 9.36
N VAL A 276 14.47 5.23 8.97
CA VAL A 276 14.82 3.81 8.79
C VAL A 276 14.64 3.02 10.10
N GLU A 277 15.08 3.56 11.24
CA GLU A 277 14.91 2.92 12.55
C GLU A 277 13.44 2.69 12.89
N GLY A 278 12.55 3.60 12.47
CA GLY A 278 11.11 3.44 12.66
C GLY A 278 10.51 2.33 11.79
N VAL A 279 11.01 2.13 10.56
CA VAL A 279 10.63 1.00 9.71
C VAL A 279 11.09 -0.32 10.33
N GLU A 280 12.37 -0.40 10.74
CA GLU A 280 12.94 -1.58 11.40
C GLU A 280 12.15 -1.93 12.66
N ARG A 281 11.79 -0.92 13.46
CA ARG A 281 11.00 -1.10 14.68
C ARG A 281 9.61 -1.68 14.41
N VAL A 282 8.92 -1.23 13.36
CA VAL A 282 7.62 -1.81 12.95
C VAL A 282 7.76 -3.31 12.64
N LEU A 283 8.78 -3.68 11.88
CA LEU A 283 9.03 -5.07 11.49
C LEU A 283 9.43 -5.93 12.70
N GLU A 284 10.26 -5.40 13.59
CA GLU A 284 10.67 -6.05 14.84
C GLU A 284 9.46 -6.34 15.74
N ILE A 285 8.57 -5.35 15.94
CA ILE A 285 7.35 -5.51 16.75
C ILE A 285 6.47 -6.60 16.17
N LEU A 286 6.18 -6.55 14.86
CA LEU A 286 5.34 -7.54 14.20
C LEU A 286 5.94 -8.95 14.30
N SER A 287 7.24 -9.09 14.07
CA SER A 287 7.96 -10.35 14.20
C SER A 287 7.86 -10.91 15.63
N THR A 288 8.15 -10.06 16.63
CA THR A 288 8.12 -10.44 18.05
C THR A 288 6.72 -10.82 18.52
N GLU A 289 5.70 -10.04 18.17
CA GLU A 289 4.31 -10.35 18.48
C GLU A 289 3.84 -11.64 17.79
N THR A 290 4.26 -11.88 16.55
CA THR A 290 3.92 -13.10 15.78
C THR A 290 4.52 -14.34 16.46
N ALA A 291 5.81 -14.31 16.77
CA ALA A 291 6.47 -15.40 17.50
C ALA A 291 5.83 -15.62 18.88
N THR A 292 5.50 -14.55 19.60
CA THR A 292 4.82 -14.65 20.90
C THR A 292 3.45 -15.33 20.75
N ALA A 293 2.65 -14.93 19.76
CA ALA A 293 1.36 -15.54 19.49
C ALA A 293 1.47 -17.02 19.10
N MET A 294 2.45 -17.40 18.25
CA MET A 294 2.71 -18.80 17.90
C MET A 294 3.09 -19.63 19.12
N ARG A 295 3.98 -19.13 19.98
CA ARG A 295 4.33 -19.80 21.25
C ARG A 295 3.11 -19.98 22.15
N LEU A 296 2.28 -18.96 22.30
CA LEU A 296 1.06 -19.05 23.11
C LEU A 296 0.00 -19.99 22.50
N LEU A 297 0.06 -20.25 21.20
CA LEU A 297 -0.72 -21.27 20.52
C LEU A 297 -0.12 -22.68 20.64
N GLY A 298 1.10 -22.81 21.15
CA GLY A 298 1.82 -24.09 21.19
C GLY A 298 2.29 -24.52 19.81
N VAL A 299 2.78 -23.59 18.99
CA VAL A 299 3.20 -23.85 17.60
C VAL A 299 4.66 -23.42 17.42
N GLU A 300 5.52 -24.35 16.96
CA GLU A 300 6.94 -24.10 16.72
C GLU A 300 7.21 -23.58 15.29
N LYS A 301 6.49 -24.08 14.27
CA LYS A 301 6.72 -23.71 12.86
C LYS A 301 5.48 -23.09 12.24
N VAL A 302 5.68 -22.15 11.31
CA VAL A 302 4.57 -21.53 10.55
C VAL A 302 3.72 -22.59 9.85
N ASP A 303 4.35 -23.61 9.28
CA ASP A 303 3.66 -24.70 8.54
C ASP A 303 2.70 -25.53 9.41
N ASP A 304 2.86 -25.50 10.74
CA ASP A 304 1.97 -26.19 11.67
C ASP A 304 0.70 -25.36 11.99
N LEU A 305 0.66 -24.07 11.60
CA LEU A 305 -0.52 -23.22 11.78
C LEU A 305 -1.67 -23.70 10.88
N GLY A 306 -2.91 -23.56 11.38
CA GLY A 306 -4.08 -24.06 10.67
C GLY A 306 -5.37 -23.79 11.43
N MET A 307 -6.50 -24.18 10.84
CA MET A 307 -7.84 -23.88 11.38
C MET A 307 -8.07 -24.41 12.80
N GLN A 308 -7.36 -25.46 13.23
CA GLN A 308 -7.41 -25.97 14.59
C GLN A 308 -6.94 -24.94 15.65
N HIS A 309 -6.16 -23.93 15.24
CA HIS A 309 -5.59 -22.90 16.11
C HIS A 309 -6.43 -21.62 16.21
N ILE A 310 -7.54 -21.53 15.48
CA ILE A 310 -8.42 -20.36 15.48
C ILE A 310 -9.91 -20.73 15.56
N ASN A 311 -10.72 -19.77 15.99
CA ASN A 311 -12.18 -19.82 15.89
C ASN A 311 -12.63 -18.67 14.97
N ALA A 312 -12.98 -19.02 13.73
CA ALA A 312 -13.40 -18.10 12.70
C ALA A 312 -14.94 -17.97 12.55
N ARG A 313 -15.72 -18.60 13.43
CA ARG A 313 -17.19 -18.72 13.30
C ARG A 313 -17.91 -17.38 13.16
N ALA A 314 -17.44 -16.34 13.84
CA ALA A 314 -18.04 -15.00 13.72
C ALA A 314 -17.90 -14.43 12.31
N VAL A 315 -16.81 -14.73 11.61
CA VAL A 315 -16.55 -14.28 10.24
C VAL A 315 -17.20 -15.22 9.22
N GLU A 316 -17.32 -16.52 9.51
CA GLU A 316 -18.08 -17.48 8.67
C GLU A 316 -19.53 -17.05 8.42
N GLN A 317 -20.12 -16.30 9.34
CA GLN A 317 -21.48 -15.76 9.20
C GLN A 317 -21.56 -14.50 8.34
N GLN A 318 -20.42 -13.92 7.96
CA GLN A 318 -20.31 -12.66 7.24
C GLN A 318 -19.92 -12.84 5.76
N ILE A 319 -19.47 -14.03 5.36
CA ILE A 319 -19.05 -14.31 3.98
C ILE A 319 -20.24 -14.58 3.06
N TYR A 320 -20.02 -14.41 1.76
CA TYR A 320 -21.03 -14.73 0.75
C TYR A 320 -21.53 -16.19 0.86
N ASP A 321 -22.86 -16.34 0.89
CA ASP A 321 -23.57 -17.63 1.01
C ASP A 321 -24.51 -17.92 -0.16
N GLY A 322 -24.32 -17.21 -1.28
CA GLY A 322 -25.07 -17.48 -2.50
C GLY A 322 -24.52 -18.67 -3.31
N PRO A 323 -25.08 -18.94 -4.50
CA PRO A 323 -24.62 -20.01 -5.36
C PRO A 323 -23.14 -19.87 -5.72
N VAL A 324 -22.40 -20.98 -5.67
CA VAL A 324 -20.94 -21.06 -5.93
C VAL A 324 -20.56 -20.64 -7.35
N GLY A 325 -21.42 -20.88 -8.34
CA GLY A 325 -21.25 -20.33 -9.70
C GLY A 325 -20.08 -20.86 -10.56
N LEU A 326 -19.17 -21.67 -10.02
CA LEU A 326 -17.90 -22.03 -10.70
C LEU A 326 -18.07 -22.82 -12.00
N HIS A 327 -19.07 -23.70 -12.12
CA HIS A 327 -19.32 -24.48 -13.33
C HIS A 327 -19.63 -23.64 -14.59
N ALA A 328 -20.12 -22.41 -14.41
CA ALA A 328 -20.30 -21.48 -15.51
C ALA A 328 -18.97 -20.85 -15.95
N LEU A 329 -18.02 -20.69 -15.02
CA LEU A 329 -16.69 -20.11 -15.26
C LEU A 329 -15.76 -21.08 -16.00
N ASP A 330 -15.93 -22.39 -15.79
CA ASP A 330 -15.22 -23.44 -16.57
C ASP A 330 -15.38 -23.26 -18.09
N ARG A 331 -16.51 -22.66 -18.52
CA ARG A 331 -16.83 -22.42 -19.93
C ARG A 331 -16.19 -21.15 -20.49
N LEU A 332 -15.86 -20.18 -19.63
CA LEU A 332 -15.24 -18.91 -20.02
C LEU A 332 -13.72 -19.02 -20.19
N VAL A 333 -13.09 -20.00 -19.53
CA VAL A 333 -11.62 -20.16 -19.47
C VAL A 333 -11.12 -21.34 -20.31
N LYS A 334 -11.99 -22.02 -21.08
CA LYS A 334 -11.49 -23.02 -22.05
C LYS A 334 -10.50 -22.31 -22.99
N PRO A 335 -9.24 -22.80 -23.11
CA PRO A 335 -8.34 -22.27 -24.11
C PRO A 335 -9.05 -22.42 -25.45
N LYS A 336 -9.09 -21.34 -26.24
CA LYS A 336 -9.32 -21.50 -27.68
C LYS A 336 -8.17 -22.37 -28.16
N ILE A 337 -8.43 -23.67 -28.31
CA ILE A 337 -7.57 -24.61 -29.03
C ILE A 337 -7.45 -24.08 -30.46
#